data_AF-A0AAD4T6F4-F1
#
_entry.id   AF-A0AAD4T6F4-F1
#
_cell.length_a   1.000
_cell.length_b   1.000
_cell.length_c   1.000
_cell.angle_alpha   90.00
_cell.angle_beta   90.00
_cell.angle_gamma   90.00
#
_symmetry.space_group_name_H-M   'P 1'
#
loop_
_entity.id
_entity.type
_entity.pdbx_description
1 polymer ?
#
loop_
_entity_poly.entity_id
_entity_poly.type
_entity_poly.pdbx_seq_one_letter_code
_entity_poly.pdbx_strand_id
1 'polypeptide(L)'
;TKAQITGVKSQMVYSNGAIHTLQNYPREFRAIWKDLVSNPLEFRTPEFSDISQLYCLRTSSRYFLLRISPEMETQLRFLLTHVRWGHQKHYQEWFARKFFCRDEGENFISDIVRFICCAHHPPNDIIQSDLISRWAVIGWLLKCCRKNYVEANTKLALFYDWLFFDERTDNVMNIEPGILLIMKSIPRYIDMTRTLVEFIFLLMDNYDVQRKNLTVRGLSTAFRVLLKKGVVQSLDALTSSCLISPLLKQRLEFVVSDSK
;
A
#
# COMPACT_ATOMS: atom_id res chain seq x y z
N THR A 1 2.19 6.00 -18.60
CA THR A 1 0.95 5.27 -18.24
C THR A 1 1.09 3.75 -18.33
N LYS A 2 1.28 3.09 -19.50
CA LYS A 2 1.59 1.63 -19.55
C LYS A 2 3.00 1.29 -19.03
N ALA A 3 4.01 2.09 -19.40
CA ALA A 3 5.41 1.90 -19.00
C ALA A 3 5.66 2.06 -17.48
N GLN A 4 4.83 2.85 -16.79
CA GLN A 4 4.91 2.99 -15.34
C GLN A 4 4.43 1.71 -14.65
N ILE A 5 3.39 1.04 -15.15
CA ILE A 5 2.91 -0.24 -14.61
C ILE A 5 3.92 -1.34 -14.84
N THR A 6 4.52 -1.45 -16.04
CA THR A 6 5.61 -2.40 -16.29
C THR A 6 6.84 -2.14 -15.42
N GLY A 7 7.07 -0.89 -15.00
CA GLY A 7 8.08 -0.53 -13.99
C GLY A 7 7.65 -0.77 -12.54
N VAL A 8 6.35 -0.70 -12.22
CA VAL A 8 5.77 -1.08 -10.91
C VAL A 8 5.94 -2.59 -10.69
N LYS A 9 6.01 -3.39 -11.77
CA LYS A 9 6.38 -4.82 -11.76
C LYS A 9 7.80 -5.13 -11.29
N SER A 10 8.55 -4.14 -10.81
CA SER A 10 9.98 -4.29 -10.64
C SER A 10 10.41 -4.90 -9.30
N GLN A 11 9.82 -4.56 -8.15
CA GLN A 11 10.39 -5.05 -6.87
C GLN A 11 9.35 -5.14 -5.75
N MET A 12 8.91 -6.36 -5.43
CA MET A 12 8.45 -6.76 -4.09
C MET A 12 8.77 -8.23 -3.87
N VAL A 13 9.14 -8.61 -2.64
CA VAL A 13 9.39 -10.00 -2.21
C VAL A 13 8.51 -10.26 -1.00
N TYR A 14 7.54 -11.19 -1.05
CA TYR A 14 6.97 -11.98 0.08
C TYR A 14 6.09 -13.11 -0.48
N SER A 15 5.53 -14.03 0.29
CA SER A 15 4.66 -15.12 -0.24
C SER A 15 3.53 -14.70 -1.20
N ASN A 16 3.01 -13.46 -1.09
CA ASN A 16 2.17 -12.80 -2.11
C ASN A 16 2.85 -11.64 -2.87
N GLY A 17 4.03 -11.21 -2.43
CA GLY A 17 4.91 -10.28 -3.18
C GLY A 17 5.83 -10.96 -4.19
N ALA A 18 6.07 -12.27 -4.08
CA ALA A 18 7.00 -13.10 -4.87
C ALA A 18 6.51 -13.18 -6.30
N ILE A 19 5.19 -13.28 -6.43
CA ILE A 19 4.39 -13.09 -7.63
C ILE A 19 4.92 -11.94 -8.52
N HIS A 20 5.26 -10.79 -7.93
CA HIS A 20 5.62 -9.61 -8.72
C HIS A 20 7.11 -9.47 -9.03
N THR A 21 8.00 -10.22 -8.37
CA THR A 21 9.46 -10.16 -8.61
C THR A 21 9.93 -11.03 -9.77
N LEU A 22 9.11 -11.99 -10.20
CA LEU A 22 9.53 -13.05 -11.09
C LEU A 22 9.68 -12.64 -12.57
N GLN A 23 9.16 -11.48 -12.98
CA GLN A 23 9.26 -11.03 -14.39
C GLN A 23 10.64 -10.44 -14.73
N ASN A 24 11.38 -9.94 -13.73
CA ASN A 24 12.64 -9.19 -13.91
C ASN A 24 13.88 -9.83 -13.24
N TYR A 25 13.72 -10.89 -12.46
CA TYR A 25 14.81 -11.75 -11.98
C TYR A 25 15.17 -12.81 -13.06
N PRO A 26 16.29 -13.56 -12.94
CA PRO A 26 16.84 -14.37 -14.03
C PRO A 26 15.82 -15.37 -14.60
N ARG A 27 16.07 -15.88 -15.82
CA ARG A 27 15.10 -16.62 -16.66
C ARG A 27 14.31 -17.68 -15.91
N GLU A 28 14.90 -18.31 -14.89
CA GLU A 28 14.26 -19.34 -14.07
C GLU A 28 12.98 -18.83 -13.39
N PHE A 29 12.97 -17.58 -12.92
CA PHE A 29 11.82 -17.01 -12.22
C PHE A 29 10.67 -16.67 -13.16
N ARG A 30 10.96 -16.26 -14.41
CA ARG A 30 9.91 -15.97 -15.41
C ARG A 30 9.10 -17.21 -15.76
N ALA A 31 9.74 -18.37 -15.80
CA ALA A 31 9.07 -19.65 -16.02
C ALA A 31 8.10 -19.95 -14.86
N ILE A 32 8.61 -19.88 -13.62
CA ILE A 32 7.80 -20.07 -12.41
C ILE A 32 6.59 -19.15 -12.40
N TRP A 33 6.75 -17.88 -12.79
CA TRP A 33 5.63 -16.93 -12.86
C TRP A 33 4.56 -17.30 -13.87
N LYS A 34 4.99 -17.73 -15.06
CA LYS A 34 4.08 -18.19 -16.10
C LYS A 34 3.27 -19.38 -15.59
N ASP A 35 3.93 -20.33 -14.94
CA ASP A 35 3.27 -21.50 -14.39
C ASP A 35 2.33 -21.11 -13.26
N LEU A 36 2.72 -20.18 -12.38
CA LEU A 36 1.89 -19.70 -11.27
C LEU A 36 0.58 -19.06 -11.75
N VAL A 37 0.63 -18.28 -12.83
CA VAL A 37 -0.52 -17.52 -13.35
C VAL A 37 -1.37 -18.36 -14.30
N SER A 38 -0.74 -19.23 -15.11
CA SER A 38 -1.38 -19.86 -16.27
C SER A 38 -1.34 -21.39 -16.27
N ASN A 39 -0.52 -22.02 -15.43
CA ASN A 39 -0.43 -23.48 -15.34
C ASN A 39 -0.16 -23.97 -13.89
N PRO A 40 -1.05 -23.66 -12.92
CA PRO A 40 -0.82 -23.96 -11.51
C PRO A 40 -0.67 -25.46 -11.20
N LEU A 41 -1.12 -26.34 -12.12
CA LEU A 41 -0.97 -27.79 -12.00
C LEU A 41 0.50 -28.27 -12.07
N GLU A 42 1.41 -27.50 -12.68
CA GLU A 42 2.84 -27.85 -12.73
C GLU A 42 3.49 -27.96 -11.35
N PHE A 43 2.96 -27.23 -10.36
CA PHE A 43 3.47 -27.29 -8.99
C PHE A 43 3.11 -28.60 -8.27
N ARG A 44 2.21 -29.42 -8.83
CA ARG A 44 1.76 -30.70 -8.28
C ARG A 44 1.29 -30.61 -6.82
N THR A 45 0.71 -29.47 -6.46
CA THR A 45 0.13 -29.21 -5.14
C THR A 45 -1.39 -29.30 -5.27
N PRO A 46 -2.05 -30.34 -4.73
CA PRO A 46 -3.49 -30.56 -4.94
C PRO A 46 -4.37 -29.39 -4.49
N GLU A 47 -3.90 -28.64 -3.49
CA GLU A 47 -4.59 -27.48 -2.90
C GLU A 47 -4.41 -26.19 -3.71
N PHE A 48 -3.42 -26.14 -4.61
CA PHE A 48 -3.11 -24.96 -5.42
C PHE A 48 -3.70 -25.08 -6.83
N SER A 49 -4.82 -24.38 -7.04
CA SER A 49 -5.55 -24.39 -8.31
C SER A 49 -5.51 -23.05 -9.03
N ASP A 50 -5.25 -21.95 -8.31
CA ASP A 50 -5.24 -20.61 -8.88
C ASP A 50 -4.43 -19.63 -8.04
N ILE A 51 -3.77 -18.68 -8.69
CA ILE A 51 -3.00 -17.61 -8.04
C ILE A 51 -3.85 -16.73 -7.11
N SER A 52 -5.17 -16.63 -7.30
CA SER A 52 -6.07 -15.93 -6.37
C SER A 52 -6.05 -16.51 -4.97
N GLN A 53 -5.77 -17.80 -4.81
CA GLN A 53 -5.59 -18.40 -3.49
C GLN A 53 -4.42 -17.75 -2.77
N LEU A 54 -3.32 -17.47 -3.48
CA LEU A 54 -2.21 -16.71 -2.92
C LEU A 54 -2.66 -15.29 -2.61
N TYR A 55 -3.25 -14.55 -3.55
CA TYR A 55 -3.70 -13.17 -3.32
C TYR A 55 -4.53 -12.99 -2.02
N CYS A 56 -5.39 -13.95 -1.71
CA CYS A 56 -6.26 -13.93 -0.53
C CYS A 56 -5.59 -14.45 0.76
N LEU A 57 -4.37 -14.99 0.69
CA LEU A 57 -3.65 -15.44 1.89
C LEU A 57 -3.02 -14.27 2.63
N ARG A 58 -3.32 -14.13 3.91
CA ARG A 58 -2.72 -13.07 4.72
C ARG A 58 -1.23 -13.34 4.95
N THR A 59 -0.40 -12.32 4.68
CA THR A 59 1.01 -12.35 5.07
C THR A 59 1.16 -12.08 6.57
N SER A 60 1.87 -12.96 7.28
CA SER A 60 2.18 -12.75 8.70
C SER A 60 3.01 -11.48 8.91
N SER A 61 2.66 -10.68 9.92
CA SER A 61 3.37 -9.42 10.22
C SER A 61 4.84 -9.62 10.57
N ARG A 62 5.22 -10.82 11.02
CA ARG A 62 6.61 -11.20 11.29
C ARG A 62 7.51 -11.02 10.07
N TYR A 63 7.00 -11.27 8.86
CA TYR A 63 7.81 -11.12 7.65
C TYR A 63 8.16 -9.66 7.34
N PHE A 64 7.30 -8.71 7.70
CA PHE A 64 7.60 -7.28 7.50
C PHE A 64 8.65 -6.75 8.48
N LEU A 65 8.78 -7.37 9.67
CA LEU A 65 9.83 -7.04 10.64
C LEU A 65 11.21 -7.47 10.16
N LEU A 66 11.30 -8.60 9.44
CA LEU A 66 12.57 -9.16 8.96
C LEU A 66 13.22 -8.34 7.82
N ARG A 67 12.59 -7.24 7.41
CA ARG A 67 12.85 -6.55 6.15
C ARG A 67 13.23 -5.10 6.31
N ILE A 68 13.14 -4.64 7.55
CA ILE A 68 13.80 -3.45 8.02
C ILE A 68 14.85 -3.88 9.04
N SER A 69 15.92 -3.12 9.19
CA SER A 69 16.90 -3.43 10.24
C SER A 69 16.29 -3.18 11.62
N PRO A 70 16.78 -3.87 12.68
CA PRO A 70 16.35 -3.59 14.05
C PRO A 70 16.51 -2.11 14.44
N GLU A 71 17.52 -1.45 13.88
CA GLU A 71 17.74 -0.02 14.10
C GLU A 71 16.67 0.85 13.40
N MET A 72 16.30 0.54 12.15
CA MET A 72 15.20 1.22 11.47
C MET A 72 13.90 1.05 12.25
N GLU A 73 13.60 -0.18 12.69
CA GLU A 73 12.42 -0.47 13.50
C GLU A 73 12.38 0.40 14.76
N THR A 74 13.49 0.43 15.51
CA THR A 74 13.59 1.20 16.77
C THR A 74 13.31 2.68 16.53
N GLN A 75 13.93 3.27 15.51
CA GLN A 75 13.75 4.70 15.21
C GLN A 75 12.34 5.01 14.67
N LEU A 76 11.76 4.14 13.84
CA LEU A 76 10.40 4.30 13.33
C LEU A 76 9.35 4.16 14.43
N ARG A 77 9.52 3.20 15.35
CA ARG A 77 8.64 3.06 16.52
C ARG A 77 8.76 4.28 17.40
N PHE A 78 9.97 4.77 17.68
CA PHE A 78 10.15 6.01 18.44
C PHE A 78 9.41 7.18 17.80
N LEU A 79 9.57 7.36 16.48
CA LEU A 79 8.87 8.40 15.73
C LEU A 79 7.34 8.27 15.89
N LEU A 80 6.79 7.08 15.75
CA LEU A 80 5.34 6.85 15.75
C LEU A 80 4.69 6.80 17.14
N THR A 81 5.46 6.62 18.22
CA THR A 81 4.90 6.48 19.58
C THR A 81 5.35 7.56 20.57
N HIS A 82 6.35 8.38 20.23
CA HIS A 82 6.87 9.40 21.16
C HIS A 82 6.98 10.80 20.57
N VAL A 83 6.98 10.95 19.24
CA VAL A 83 7.16 12.26 18.60
C VAL A 83 5.82 12.95 18.38
N ARG A 84 5.67 14.12 18.99
CA ARG A 84 4.50 14.98 18.83
C ARG A 84 4.42 15.59 17.44
N TRP A 85 3.20 15.80 16.98
CA TRP A 85 2.90 16.53 15.76
C TRP A 85 3.59 17.91 15.76
N GLY A 86 4.18 18.27 14.64
CA GLY A 86 4.97 19.50 14.46
C GLY A 86 6.46 19.35 14.79
N HIS A 87 6.86 18.33 15.55
CA HIS A 87 8.25 18.14 15.99
C HIS A 87 9.01 17.06 15.19
N GLN A 88 8.37 16.44 14.19
CA GLN A 88 8.93 15.32 13.43
C GLN A 88 10.11 15.67 12.52
N LYS A 89 10.31 16.95 12.16
CA LYS A 89 11.22 17.35 11.08
C LYS A 89 12.65 16.81 11.26
N HIS A 90 13.25 17.05 12.44
CA HIS A 90 14.62 16.61 12.69
C HIS A 90 14.75 15.08 12.74
N TYR A 91 13.79 14.38 13.33
CA TYR A 91 13.77 12.92 13.35
C TYR A 91 13.69 12.33 11.93
N GLN A 92 12.84 12.90 11.09
CA GLN A 92 12.72 12.53 9.68
C GLN A 92 14.02 12.79 8.92
N GLU A 93 14.63 13.97 9.09
CA GLU A 93 15.91 14.32 8.44
C GLU A 93 17.05 13.40 8.87
N TRP A 94 17.16 13.08 10.17
CA TRP A 94 18.16 12.15 10.69
C TRP A 94 17.97 10.74 10.15
N PHE A 95 16.73 10.25 10.15
CA PHE A 95 16.40 8.94 9.60
C PHE A 95 16.75 8.85 8.10
N ALA A 96 16.28 9.82 7.30
CA ALA A 96 16.55 9.85 5.87
C ALA A 96 18.04 9.96 5.57
N ARG A 97 18.77 10.81 6.29
CA ARG A 97 20.23 10.93 6.12
C ARG A 97 20.95 9.63 6.39
N LYS A 98 20.52 8.89 7.41
CA LYS A 98 21.14 7.64 7.81
C LYS A 98 20.84 6.49 6.85
N PHE A 99 19.59 6.37 6.41
CA PHE A 99 19.12 5.17 5.71
C PHE A 99 18.87 5.36 4.21
N PHE A 100 18.56 6.57 3.75
CA PHE A 100 18.19 6.84 2.34
C PHE A 100 19.26 7.57 1.53
N CYS A 101 20.33 8.08 2.15
CA CYS A 101 21.42 8.77 1.41
C CYS A 101 22.42 7.81 0.75
N ARG A 102 22.37 6.52 1.05
CA ARG A 102 23.21 5.50 0.41
C ARG A 102 22.64 5.09 -0.94
N ASP A 103 23.48 4.58 -1.84
CA ASP A 103 23.03 3.93 -3.07
C ASP A 103 22.03 2.83 -2.72
N GLU A 104 20.91 2.81 -3.45
CA GLU A 104 19.77 1.90 -3.24
C GLU A 104 19.01 2.05 -1.91
N GLY A 105 19.37 3.01 -1.04
CA GLY A 105 18.71 3.21 0.25
C GLY A 105 17.21 3.53 0.14
N GLU A 106 16.77 4.14 -0.95
CA GLU A 106 15.35 4.41 -1.21
C GLU A 106 14.52 3.14 -1.51
N ASN A 107 15.15 2.01 -1.87
CA ASN A 107 14.42 0.76 -2.13
C ASN A 107 13.74 0.22 -0.85
N PHE A 108 14.31 0.51 0.32
CA PHE A 108 13.74 0.14 1.62
C PHE A 108 12.46 0.93 1.97
N ILE A 109 12.16 2.02 1.28
CA ILE A 109 10.97 2.84 1.57
C ILE A 109 9.70 1.99 1.45
N SER A 110 9.62 1.13 0.44
CA SER A 110 8.49 0.23 0.24
C SER A 110 8.33 -0.78 1.40
N ASP A 111 9.43 -1.37 1.86
CA ASP A 111 9.45 -2.27 3.02
C ASP A 111 9.07 -1.53 4.32
N ILE A 112 9.52 -0.29 4.51
CA ILE A 112 9.15 0.56 5.65
C ILE A 112 7.63 0.86 5.62
N VAL A 113 7.06 1.16 4.46
CA VAL A 113 5.61 1.39 4.34
C VAL A 113 4.83 0.12 4.72
N ARG A 114 5.26 -1.07 4.28
CA ARG A 114 4.65 -2.35 4.71
C ARG A 114 4.77 -2.55 6.21
N PHE A 115 5.92 -2.25 6.82
CA PHE A 115 6.07 -2.30 8.27
C PHE A 115 5.06 -1.37 8.98
N ILE A 116 4.94 -0.11 8.55
CA ILE A 116 4.02 0.87 9.17
C ILE A 116 2.56 0.42 9.03
N CYS A 117 2.16 -0.09 7.87
CA CYS A 117 0.80 -0.56 7.65
C CYS A 117 0.47 -1.83 8.43
N CYS A 118 1.38 -2.83 8.43
CA CYS A 118 1.03 -4.21 8.79
C CYS A 118 1.65 -4.72 10.09
N ALA A 119 2.70 -4.06 10.59
CA ALA A 119 3.44 -4.46 11.81
C ALA A 119 3.44 -3.39 12.91
N HIS A 120 2.95 -2.19 12.62
CA HIS A 120 2.76 -1.12 13.59
C HIS A 120 1.30 -0.68 13.66
N HIS A 121 0.55 -1.26 14.60
CA HIS A 121 -0.85 -0.89 14.89
C HIS A 121 -0.91 -0.18 16.25
N PRO A 122 -0.91 1.16 16.28
CA PRO A 122 -0.94 1.90 17.53
C PRO A 122 -2.26 1.64 18.28
N PRO A 123 -2.23 1.56 19.62
CA PRO A 123 -3.43 1.52 20.45
C PRO A 123 -4.23 2.83 20.37
N ASN A 124 -5.50 2.80 20.79
CA ASN A 124 -6.44 3.91 20.61
C ASN A 124 -6.02 5.21 21.30
N ASP A 125 -5.35 5.11 22.45
CA ASP A 125 -4.77 6.25 23.18
C ASP A 125 -3.72 6.97 22.34
N ILE A 126 -2.86 6.24 21.63
CA ILE A 126 -1.90 6.82 20.69
C ILE A 126 -2.63 7.43 19.48
N ILE A 127 -3.64 6.76 18.93
CA ILE A 127 -4.40 7.27 17.76
C ILE A 127 -5.10 8.60 18.09
N GLN A 128 -5.60 8.76 19.32
CA GLN A 128 -6.32 9.95 19.78
C GLN A 128 -5.42 11.02 20.39
N SER A 129 -4.11 10.79 20.43
CA SER A 129 -3.11 11.72 21.00
C SER A 129 -2.64 12.79 20.00
N ASP A 130 -1.74 13.67 20.47
CA ASP A 130 -1.04 14.66 19.66
C ASP A 130 0.23 14.12 18.97
N LEU A 131 0.43 12.80 18.96
CA LEU A 131 1.57 12.14 18.30
C LEU A 131 1.43 12.14 16.77
N ILE A 132 2.55 12.04 16.07
CA ILE A 132 2.54 11.92 14.61
C ILE A 132 1.84 10.63 14.16
N SER A 133 0.83 10.78 13.31
CA SER A 133 0.07 9.64 12.78
C SER A 133 0.83 8.88 11.69
N ARG A 134 0.52 7.59 11.54
CA ARG A 134 1.08 6.70 10.50
C ARG A 134 0.99 7.27 9.09
N TRP A 135 -0.17 7.80 8.72
CA TRP A 135 -0.41 8.37 7.39
C TRP A 135 0.55 9.53 7.07
N ALA A 136 0.92 10.34 8.07
CA ALA A 136 1.81 11.48 7.89
C ALA A 136 3.26 11.04 7.66
N VAL A 137 3.70 9.99 8.36
CA VAL A 137 5.01 9.36 8.12
C VAL A 137 5.06 8.76 6.72
N ILE A 138 4.01 8.07 6.27
CA ILE A 138 3.93 7.52 4.90
C ILE A 138 3.95 8.64 3.85
N GLY A 139 3.23 9.74 4.08
CA GLY A 139 3.27 10.91 3.19
C GLY A 139 4.67 11.52 3.07
N TRP A 140 5.44 11.54 4.16
CA TRP A 140 6.85 11.93 4.13
C TRP A 140 7.72 10.92 3.36
N LEU A 141 7.56 9.63 3.60
CA LEU A 141 8.29 8.56 2.91
C LEU A 141 8.09 8.59 1.38
N LEU A 142 6.86 8.85 0.91
CA LEU A 142 6.58 9.03 -0.51
C LEU A 142 7.36 10.21 -1.11
N LYS A 143 7.54 11.31 -0.36
CA LYS A 143 8.37 12.45 -0.79
C LYS A 143 9.87 12.15 -0.79
N CYS A 144 10.30 11.08 -0.12
CA CYS A 144 11.70 10.64 -0.15
C CYS A 144 12.05 9.79 -1.38
N CYS A 145 11.06 9.31 -2.15
CA CYS A 145 11.29 8.54 -3.37
C CYS A 145 11.86 9.45 -4.47
N ARG A 146 13.06 9.15 -4.98
CA ARG A 146 13.71 9.93 -6.04
C ARG A 146 13.44 9.34 -7.42
N LYS A 147 13.28 8.02 -7.51
CA LYS A 147 13.02 7.30 -8.76
C LYS A 147 11.55 6.94 -8.88
N ASN A 148 10.99 7.11 -10.08
CA ASN A 148 9.59 6.82 -10.39
C ASN A 148 9.19 5.38 -10.05
N TYR A 149 10.06 4.39 -10.28
CA TYR A 149 9.75 2.99 -9.97
C TYR A 149 9.66 2.74 -8.45
N VAL A 150 10.49 3.44 -7.65
CA VAL A 150 10.47 3.33 -6.19
C VAL A 150 9.19 3.92 -5.64
N GLU A 151 8.78 5.08 -6.15
CA GLU A 151 7.51 5.71 -5.78
C GLU A 151 6.32 4.81 -6.13
N ALA A 152 6.33 4.22 -7.33
CA ALA A 152 5.35 3.24 -7.77
C ALA A 152 5.27 2.01 -6.85
N ASN A 153 6.42 1.40 -6.51
CA ASN A 153 6.49 0.27 -5.59
C ASN A 153 5.99 0.66 -4.21
N THR A 154 6.29 1.87 -3.75
CA THR A 154 5.84 2.38 -2.45
C THR A 154 4.32 2.60 -2.42
N LYS A 155 3.73 3.12 -3.50
CA LYS A 155 2.27 3.22 -3.64
C LYS A 155 1.61 1.84 -3.68
N LEU A 156 2.21 0.88 -4.40
CA LEU A 156 1.73 -0.49 -4.37
C LEU A 156 1.81 -1.06 -2.94
N ALA A 157 2.87 -0.79 -2.19
CA ALA A 157 3.03 -1.30 -0.82
C ALA A 157 1.95 -0.74 0.11
N LEU A 158 1.59 0.53 -0.09
CA LEU A 158 0.52 1.21 0.64
C LEU A 158 -0.86 0.62 0.34
N PHE A 159 -1.14 0.28 -0.92
CA PHE A 159 -2.46 -0.20 -1.37
C PHE A 159 -2.56 -1.71 -1.53
N TYR A 160 -1.51 -2.46 -1.20
CA TYR A 160 -1.47 -3.91 -1.44
C TYR A 160 -2.63 -4.64 -0.73
N ASP A 161 -2.80 -4.37 0.56
CA ASP A 161 -3.86 -5.01 1.38
C ASP A 161 -5.27 -4.53 1.00
N TRP A 162 -5.40 -3.54 0.12
CA TRP A 162 -6.71 -3.09 -0.36
C TRP A 162 -7.23 -3.95 -1.52
N LEU A 163 -6.32 -4.50 -2.34
CA LEU A 163 -6.69 -5.16 -3.60
C LEU A 163 -7.58 -6.38 -3.39
N PHE A 164 -7.32 -7.14 -2.32
CA PHE A 164 -8.02 -8.39 -2.01
C PHE A 164 -8.58 -8.39 -0.59
N PHE A 165 -8.91 -7.20 -0.06
CA PHE A 165 -9.32 -7.02 1.32
C PHE A 165 -10.58 -7.82 1.66
N ASP A 166 -10.52 -8.62 2.74
CA ASP A 166 -11.65 -9.34 3.32
C ASP A 166 -11.86 -8.91 4.79
N GLU A 167 -13.04 -8.35 5.09
CA GLU A 167 -13.43 -7.89 6.43
C GLU A 167 -13.35 -9.00 7.51
N ARG A 168 -13.43 -10.28 7.10
CA ARG A 168 -13.42 -11.44 8.01
C ARG A 168 -12.01 -11.77 8.50
N THR A 169 -10.99 -11.56 7.67
CA THR A 169 -9.62 -12.01 7.94
C THR A 169 -8.63 -10.87 8.10
N ASP A 170 -8.87 -9.75 7.43
CA ASP A 170 -7.95 -8.64 7.35
C ASP A 170 -8.24 -7.55 8.39
N ASN A 171 -7.16 -6.87 8.80
CA ASN A 171 -7.24 -5.80 9.78
C ASN A 171 -7.42 -4.45 9.06
N VAL A 172 -8.45 -3.69 9.45
CA VAL A 172 -8.68 -2.32 8.98
C VAL A 172 -7.46 -1.42 9.17
N MET A 173 -6.64 -1.68 10.19
CA MET A 173 -5.40 -0.93 10.45
C MET A 173 -4.36 -1.08 9.35
N ASN A 174 -4.45 -2.09 8.48
CA ASN A 174 -3.57 -2.26 7.31
C ASN A 174 -3.91 -1.26 6.19
N ILE A 175 -5.18 -0.90 6.06
CA ILE A 175 -5.68 -0.06 4.97
C ILE A 175 -5.93 1.40 5.42
N GLU A 176 -6.14 1.63 6.72
CA GLU A 176 -6.36 2.96 7.32
C GLU A 176 -5.34 4.03 6.91
N PRO A 177 -4.01 3.77 6.89
CA PRO A 177 -3.06 4.83 6.61
C PRO A 177 -3.20 5.41 5.21
N GLY A 178 -3.60 4.57 4.24
CA GLY A 178 -3.80 4.98 2.85
C GLY A 178 -4.96 5.96 2.69
N ILE A 179 -6.12 5.68 3.30
CA ILE A 179 -7.28 6.57 3.17
C ILE A 179 -7.08 7.88 3.92
N LEU A 180 -6.45 7.82 5.10
CA LEU A 180 -6.16 9.03 5.87
C LEU A 180 -5.16 9.91 5.14
N LEU A 181 -4.13 9.33 4.51
CA LEU A 181 -3.20 10.10 3.70
C LEU A 181 -3.92 10.79 2.54
N ILE A 182 -4.79 10.08 1.82
CA ILE A 182 -5.59 10.64 0.72
C ILE A 182 -6.44 11.81 1.22
N MET A 183 -7.23 11.62 2.29
CA MET A 183 -8.19 12.61 2.76
C MET A 183 -7.53 13.81 3.45
N LYS A 184 -6.53 13.57 4.29
CA LYS A 184 -5.82 14.63 5.04
C LYS A 184 -4.88 15.45 4.16
N SER A 185 -4.53 14.96 2.97
CA SER A 185 -3.73 15.71 1.99
C SER A 185 -4.54 16.73 1.20
N ILE A 186 -5.87 16.59 1.09
CA ILE A 186 -6.72 17.48 0.27
C ILE A 186 -6.47 18.98 0.52
N PRO A 187 -6.40 19.48 1.78
CA PRO A 187 -6.32 20.92 2.02
C PRO A 187 -4.99 21.57 1.63
N ARG A 188 -3.88 20.81 1.60
CA ARG A 188 -2.51 21.37 1.47
C ARG A 188 -1.61 20.67 0.45
N TYR A 189 -1.93 19.44 0.07
CA TYR A 189 -1.12 18.56 -0.76
C TYR A 189 -2.00 17.79 -1.75
N ILE A 190 -2.87 18.50 -2.48
CA ILE A 190 -3.86 17.88 -3.37
C ILE A 190 -3.25 16.94 -4.42
N ASP A 191 -2.03 17.22 -4.89
CA ASP A 191 -1.35 16.35 -5.84
C ASP A 191 -1.08 14.96 -5.25
N MET A 192 -0.79 14.86 -3.95
CA MET A 192 -0.67 13.58 -3.24
C MET A 192 -1.99 12.81 -3.31
N THR A 193 -3.13 13.46 -3.00
CA THR A 193 -4.46 12.86 -3.11
C THR A 193 -4.72 12.37 -4.54
N ARG A 194 -4.49 13.23 -5.55
CA ARG A 194 -4.73 12.90 -6.96
C ARG A 194 -3.93 11.67 -7.38
N THR A 195 -2.62 11.69 -7.16
CA THR A 195 -1.75 10.61 -7.61
C THR A 195 -2.04 9.28 -6.90
N LEU A 196 -2.42 9.32 -5.62
CA LEU A 196 -2.80 8.10 -4.89
C LEU A 196 -4.12 7.51 -5.38
N VAL A 197 -5.14 8.35 -5.61
CA VAL A 197 -6.44 7.91 -6.16
C VAL A 197 -6.28 7.35 -7.58
N GLU A 198 -5.53 8.04 -8.44
CA GLU A 198 -5.19 7.55 -9.78
C GLU A 198 -4.48 6.20 -9.72
N PHE A 199 -3.57 6.02 -8.75
CA PHE A 199 -2.83 4.77 -8.60
C PHE A 199 -3.72 3.61 -8.14
N ILE A 200 -4.67 3.81 -7.22
CA ILE A 200 -5.66 2.78 -6.83
C ILE A 200 -6.40 2.25 -8.05
N PHE A 201 -6.86 3.16 -8.91
CA PHE A 201 -7.59 2.80 -10.12
C PHE A 201 -6.71 2.16 -11.19
N LEU A 202 -5.44 2.58 -11.27
CA LEU A 202 -4.45 1.93 -12.10
C LEU A 202 -4.25 0.47 -11.69
N LEU A 203 -4.14 0.19 -10.38
CA LEU A 203 -4.06 -1.17 -9.84
C LEU A 203 -5.34 -1.96 -10.13
N MET A 204 -6.51 -1.36 -9.89
CA MET A 204 -7.79 -2.00 -10.16
C MET A 204 -7.91 -2.51 -11.60
N ASP A 205 -7.45 -1.73 -12.57
CA ASP A 205 -7.56 -2.09 -13.98
C ASP A 205 -6.46 -3.03 -14.47
N ASN A 206 -5.27 -3.03 -13.85
CA ASN A 206 -4.08 -3.61 -14.45
C ASN A 206 -3.30 -4.60 -13.56
N TYR A 207 -3.67 -4.78 -12.29
CA TYR A 207 -2.94 -5.68 -11.39
C TYR A 207 -3.03 -7.14 -11.87
N ASP A 208 -4.26 -7.65 -12.01
CA ASP A 208 -4.55 -8.94 -12.63
C ASP A 208 -5.80 -8.79 -13.51
N VAL A 209 -5.59 -8.67 -14.83
CA VAL A 209 -6.66 -8.43 -15.80
C VAL A 209 -7.64 -9.61 -15.87
N GLN A 210 -7.16 -10.83 -15.65
CA GLN A 210 -8.01 -12.04 -15.69
C GLN A 210 -8.92 -12.12 -14.48
N ARG A 211 -8.48 -11.57 -13.34
CA ARG A 211 -9.18 -11.63 -12.05
C ARG A 211 -9.59 -10.25 -11.56
N LYS A 212 -9.88 -9.35 -12.50
CA LYS A 212 -10.24 -7.94 -12.21
C LYS A 212 -11.39 -7.82 -11.22
N ASN A 213 -12.36 -8.74 -11.28
CA ASN A 213 -13.49 -8.82 -10.37
C ASN A 213 -13.07 -8.97 -8.89
N LEU A 214 -11.97 -9.67 -8.61
CA LEU A 214 -11.44 -9.79 -7.25
C LEU A 214 -10.91 -8.43 -6.76
N THR A 215 -10.17 -7.72 -7.60
CA THR A 215 -9.62 -6.41 -7.26
C THR A 215 -10.71 -5.36 -7.03
N VAL A 216 -11.75 -5.36 -7.88
CA VAL A 216 -12.92 -4.49 -7.70
C VAL A 216 -13.59 -4.79 -6.35
N ARG A 217 -13.87 -6.06 -6.07
CA ARG A 217 -14.51 -6.48 -4.81
C ARG A 217 -13.68 -6.12 -3.57
N GLY A 218 -12.36 -6.34 -3.61
CA GLY A 218 -11.48 -6.01 -2.50
C GLY A 218 -11.46 -4.51 -2.21
N LEU A 219 -11.34 -3.69 -3.26
CA LEU A 219 -11.40 -2.23 -3.13
C LEU A 219 -12.75 -1.74 -2.60
N SER A 220 -13.87 -2.24 -3.14
CA SER A 220 -15.21 -1.93 -2.64
C SER A 220 -15.36 -2.29 -1.16
N THR A 221 -14.94 -3.50 -0.78
CA THR A 221 -14.96 -3.96 0.61
C THR A 221 -14.11 -3.08 1.51
N ALA A 222 -12.90 -2.70 1.08
CA ALA A 222 -12.02 -1.80 1.82
C ALA A 222 -12.68 -0.44 2.08
N PHE A 223 -13.21 0.22 1.04
CA PHE A 223 -13.91 1.50 1.20
C PHE A 223 -15.13 1.40 2.13
N ARG A 224 -15.94 0.36 1.96
CA ARG A 224 -17.11 0.07 2.82
C ARG A 224 -16.71 -0.04 4.29
N VAL A 225 -15.67 -0.81 4.58
CA VAL A 225 -15.20 -1.05 5.96
C VAL A 225 -14.59 0.21 6.57
N LEU A 226 -13.84 0.98 5.80
CA LEU A 226 -13.27 2.26 6.25
C LEU A 226 -14.36 3.27 6.65
N LEU A 227 -15.44 3.35 5.87
CA LEU A 227 -16.62 4.18 6.19
C LEU A 227 -17.40 3.62 7.39
N LYS A 228 -17.73 2.32 7.35
CA LYS A 228 -18.50 1.63 8.40
C LYS A 228 -17.84 1.71 9.77
N LYS A 229 -16.49 1.63 9.82
CA LYS A 229 -15.72 1.75 11.08
C LYS A 229 -15.40 3.19 11.46
N GLY A 230 -15.85 4.19 10.70
CA GLY A 230 -15.65 5.60 11.01
C GLY A 230 -14.19 6.07 10.90
N VAL A 231 -13.33 5.32 10.19
CA VAL A 231 -11.95 5.76 9.90
C VAL A 231 -11.99 7.08 9.13
N VAL A 232 -12.92 7.17 8.18
CA VAL A 232 -13.34 8.41 7.54
C VAL A 232 -14.85 8.51 7.63
N GLN A 233 -15.36 9.71 7.94
CA GLN A 233 -16.80 9.94 8.13
C GLN A 233 -17.56 9.94 6.81
N SER A 234 -16.98 10.54 5.77
CA SER A 234 -17.50 10.53 4.41
C SER A 234 -16.38 10.74 3.40
N LEU A 235 -16.67 10.48 2.12
CA LEU A 235 -15.78 10.78 1.00
C LEU A 235 -16.10 12.14 0.35
N ASP A 236 -16.96 12.95 0.98
CA ASP A 236 -17.48 14.19 0.38
C ASP A 236 -16.37 15.19 0.07
N ALA A 237 -15.37 15.30 0.94
CA ALA A 237 -14.21 16.16 0.68
C ALA A 237 -13.50 15.80 -0.64
N LEU A 238 -13.57 14.53 -1.05
CA LEU A 238 -12.94 14.03 -2.28
C LEU A 238 -13.88 14.18 -3.49
N THR A 239 -15.17 13.88 -3.34
CA THR A 239 -16.17 14.01 -4.42
C THR A 239 -16.55 15.47 -4.69
N SER A 240 -16.57 16.33 -3.69
CA SER A 240 -16.85 17.77 -3.84
C SER A 240 -15.63 18.58 -4.31
N SER A 241 -14.41 18.05 -4.20
CA SER A 241 -13.20 18.79 -4.62
C SER A 241 -13.20 19.03 -6.13
N CYS A 242 -13.13 20.30 -6.56
CA CYS A 242 -13.02 20.67 -7.98
C CYS A 242 -11.68 20.27 -8.61
N LEU A 243 -10.67 19.96 -7.78
CA LEU A 243 -9.31 19.62 -8.21
C LEU A 243 -9.12 18.13 -8.53
N ILE A 244 -10.14 17.32 -8.25
CA ILE A 244 -10.23 15.91 -8.63
C ILE A 244 -11.06 15.81 -9.91
N SER A 245 -10.54 15.09 -10.91
CA SER A 245 -11.20 15.01 -12.21
C SER A 245 -12.56 14.28 -12.11
N PRO A 246 -13.55 14.66 -12.94
CA PRO A 246 -14.86 14.00 -12.94
C PRO A 246 -14.78 12.48 -13.15
N LEU A 247 -13.84 12.02 -13.99
CA LEU A 247 -13.61 10.60 -14.23
C LEU A 247 -13.20 9.85 -12.95
N LEU A 248 -12.32 10.42 -12.14
CA LEU A 248 -11.90 9.79 -10.88
C LEU A 248 -13.06 9.72 -9.87
N LYS A 249 -13.94 10.74 -9.85
CA LYS A 249 -15.13 10.75 -9.00
C LYS A 249 -16.13 9.67 -9.41
N GLN A 250 -16.43 9.56 -10.70
CA GLN A 250 -17.32 8.52 -11.21
C GLN A 250 -16.81 7.11 -10.88
N ARG A 251 -15.50 6.90 -10.99
CA ARG A 251 -14.87 5.62 -10.62
C ARG A 251 -14.94 5.33 -9.13
N LEU A 252 -14.80 6.37 -8.30
CA LEU A 252 -14.97 6.23 -6.85
C LEU A 252 -16.41 5.86 -6.51
N GLU A 253 -17.38 6.55 -7.12
CA GLU A 253 -18.80 6.24 -6.97
C GLU A 253 -19.11 4.80 -7.36
N PHE A 254 -18.55 4.30 -8.46
CA PHE A 254 -18.69 2.90 -8.88
C PHE A 254 -18.20 1.90 -7.83
N VAL A 255 -17.00 2.10 -7.29
CA VAL A 255 -16.42 1.19 -6.28
C VAL A 255 -17.20 1.26 -4.96
N VAL A 256 -17.66 2.44 -4.58
CA VAL A 256 -18.42 2.67 -3.34
C VAL A 256 -19.89 2.22 -3.48
N SER A 257 -20.48 2.25 -4.68
CA SER A 257 -21.86 1.79 -4.90
C SER A 257 -21.96 0.27 -4.96
N ASP A 258 -20.97 -0.42 -5.50
CA ASP A 258 -20.84 -1.90 -5.47
C ASP A 258 -20.65 -2.46 -4.04
N SER A 259 -20.55 -1.56 -3.05
CA SER A 259 -20.46 -1.88 -1.62
C SER A 259 -21.82 -1.93 -0.90
N LYS A 260 -22.92 -1.57 -1.57
CA LYS A 260 -24.28 -1.61 -1.02
C LYS A 260 -24.96 -2.93 -1.31
#